data_AF-I0AW33-F1
#
_entry.id   AF-I0AW33-F1
#
_cell.length_a   1.000
_cell.length_b   1.000
_cell.length_c   1.000
_cell.angle_alpha   90.00
_cell.angle_beta   90.00
_cell.angle_gamma   90.00
#
_symmetry.space_group_name_H-M   'P 1'
#
loop_
_entity.id
_entity.type
_entity.pdbx_description
1 polymer ?
#
loop_
_entity_poly.entity_id
_entity_poly.type
_entity_poly.pdbx_seq_one_letter_code
_entity_poly.pdbx_strand_id
1 'polypeptide(L)'
;HMFTFLFDDIGVPADYRHMDGSGVNTYTLVNRAGKAHYVKFHWKPTCGVKSLLEEEAVTVGGTNHSHATKDLTDSIAAGNYPEWTFYIQTIDPDHEERFDFDPLDVTKTWPEDVVPLQPVGRLVLNRNIDNFFAENEQLAFCPGIIVPGVYYSDDKLLQTRIFSYSDTQRHRLGPNYLLLPANAPKCSHHNNHYDGLMNFMHRDEEVDYFPSRFDPAKHAPRYPIPSRTLNGRREKMVIEK
;
A
#
# COMPACT_ATOMS: atom_id res chain seq x y z
N HIS A 1 -20.55 4.60 7.89
CA HIS A 1 -20.05 3.65 6.88
C HIS A 1 -19.05 2.67 7.49
N MET A 2 -17.81 3.06 7.83
CA MET A 2 -16.80 2.12 8.37
C MET A 2 -17.29 1.30 9.58
N PHE A 3 -17.93 1.93 10.57
CA PHE A 3 -18.47 1.20 11.73
C PHE A 3 -19.49 0.12 11.34
N THR A 4 -20.26 0.33 10.28
CA THR A 4 -21.21 -0.67 9.79
C THR A 4 -20.49 -1.92 9.31
N PHE A 5 -19.37 -1.79 8.60
CA PHE A 5 -18.54 -2.93 8.20
C PHE A 5 -17.82 -3.56 9.40
N LEU A 6 -17.34 -2.75 10.34
CA LEU A 6 -16.60 -3.24 11.51
C LEU A 6 -17.49 -4.06 12.47
N PHE A 7 -18.76 -3.68 12.61
CA PHE A 7 -19.73 -4.39 13.46
C PHE A 7 -20.57 -5.43 12.69
N ASP A 8 -20.28 -5.65 11.42
CA ASP A 8 -20.79 -6.76 10.64
C ASP A 8 -19.85 -7.98 10.80
N ASP A 9 -20.26 -9.15 10.31
CA ASP A 9 -19.50 -10.40 10.44
C ASP A 9 -18.09 -10.26 9.86
N ILE A 10 -17.90 -9.47 8.79
CA ILE A 10 -16.58 -9.24 8.18
C ILE A 10 -15.60 -8.50 9.11
N GLY A 11 -16.08 -7.94 10.22
CA GLY A 11 -15.26 -7.30 11.25
C GLY A 11 -14.33 -8.27 12.00
N VAL A 12 -14.64 -9.58 11.99
CA VAL A 12 -13.79 -10.63 12.57
C VAL A 12 -13.54 -11.73 11.53
N PRO A 13 -12.58 -11.55 10.61
CA PRO A 13 -12.21 -12.60 9.67
C PRO A 13 -11.75 -13.88 10.39
N ALA A 14 -12.07 -15.04 9.81
CA ALA A 14 -11.69 -16.34 10.37
C ALA A 14 -10.17 -16.57 10.40
N ASP A 15 -9.48 -16.08 9.37
CA ASP A 15 -8.04 -16.11 9.22
C ASP A 15 -7.65 -15.11 8.11
N TYR A 16 -6.35 -14.97 7.83
CA TYR A 16 -5.88 -14.05 6.80
C TYR A 16 -6.24 -14.46 5.38
N ARG A 17 -6.53 -15.75 5.11
CA ARG A 17 -6.72 -16.27 3.74
C ARG A 17 -8.15 -16.06 3.25
N HIS A 18 -9.12 -16.03 4.17
CA HIS A 18 -10.53 -15.84 3.86
C HIS A 18 -11.02 -14.39 4.03
N MET A 19 -10.17 -13.41 3.74
CA MET A 19 -10.54 -11.99 3.78
C MET A 19 -10.26 -11.28 2.46
N ASP A 20 -11.11 -10.30 2.14
CA ASP A 20 -10.87 -9.35 1.05
C ASP A 20 -9.70 -8.42 1.42
N GLY A 21 -9.02 -7.91 0.38
CA GLY A 21 -8.04 -6.82 0.51
C GLY A 21 -8.50 -5.60 -0.26
N SER A 22 -8.29 -4.41 0.29
CA SER A 22 -8.67 -3.14 -0.34
C SER A 22 -7.54 -2.12 -0.25
N GLY A 23 -7.29 -1.40 -1.35
CA GLY A 23 -6.41 -0.23 -1.34
C GLY A 23 -7.00 0.94 -0.55
N VAL A 24 -8.34 0.94 -0.37
CA VAL A 24 -9.15 1.92 0.37
C VAL A 24 -9.13 3.30 -0.27
N ASN A 25 -7.97 3.97 -0.27
CA ASN A 25 -7.79 5.26 -0.92
C ASN A 25 -7.89 5.14 -2.44
N THR A 26 -8.33 6.23 -3.05
CA THR A 26 -8.24 6.40 -4.50
C THR A 26 -6.81 6.78 -4.86
N TYR A 27 -6.24 6.16 -5.89
CA TYR A 27 -4.95 6.51 -6.50
C TYR A 27 -5.17 7.04 -7.91
N THR A 28 -4.10 7.39 -8.61
CA THR A 28 -4.13 7.80 -10.01
C THR A 28 -3.27 6.86 -10.85
N LEU A 29 -3.81 6.28 -11.91
CA LEU A 29 -3.04 5.64 -12.97
C LEU A 29 -2.71 6.67 -14.07
N VAL A 30 -1.48 6.65 -14.56
CA VAL A 30 -1.04 7.52 -15.67
C VAL A 30 -0.49 6.67 -16.81
N ASN A 31 -1.09 6.81 -17.99
CA ASN A 31 -0.63 6.06 -19.16
C ASN A 31 0.55 6.75 -19.87
N ARG A 32 1.10 6.11 -20.90
CA ARG A 32 2.24 6.64 -21.69
C ARG A 32 1.94 8.00 -22.35
N ALA A 33 0.69 8.29 -22.67
CA ALA A 33 0.27 9.58 -23.24
C ALA A 33 0.07 10.68 -22.18
N GLY A 34 0.24 10.36 -20.89
CA GLY A 34 0.01 11.29 -19.78
C GLY A 34 -1.46 11.42 -19.36
N LYS A 35 -2.37 10.61 -19.90
CA LYS A 35 -3.77 10.60 -19.44
C LYS A 35 -3.86 9.94 -18.07
N ALA A 36 -4.49 10.65 -17.14
CA ALA A 36 -4.75 10.21 -15.78
C ALA A 36 -6.11 9.52 -15.66
N HIS A 37 -6.19 8.51 -14.79
CA HIS A 37 -7.42 7.85 -14.37
C HIS A 37 -7.37 7.67 -12.86
N TYR A 38 -8.44 7.99 -12.14
CA TYR A 38 -8.56 7.53 -10.77
C TYR A 38 -8.70 6.02 -10.72
N VAL A 39 -8.14 5.39 -9.70
CA VAL A 39 -8.18 3.95 -9.51
C VAL A 39 -8.43 3.56 -8.06
N LYS A 40 -9.23 2.51 -7.85
CA LYS A 40 -9.27 1.75 -6.60
C LYS A 40 -8.79 0.32 -6.84
N PHE A 41 -8.13 -0.24 -5.84
CA PHE A 41 -7.48 -1.56 -5.87
C PHE A 41 -8.24 -2.53 -4.98
N HIS A 42 -8.55 -3.71 -5.50
CA HIS A 42 -9.35 -4.73 -4.80
C HIS A 42 -8.70 -6.10 -4.95
N TRP A 43 -8.70 -6.87 -3.86
CA TRP A 43 -8.23 -8.24 -3.79
C TRP A 43 -9.37 -9.10 -3.29
N LYS A 44 -9.74 -10.12 -4.07
CA LYS A 44 -10.79 -11.08 -3.70
C LYS A 44 -10.16 -12.46 -3.47
N PRO A 45 -10.33 -13.08 -2.28
CA PRO A 45 -9.75 -14.38 -1.98
C PRO A 45 -10.41 -15.45 -2.84
N THR A 46 -9.60 -16.34 -3.43
CA THR A 46 -10.14 -17.43 -4.26
C THR A 46 -10.82 -18.53 -3.43
N CYS A 47 -10.48 -18.64 -2.14
CA CYS A 47 -11.09 -19.57 -1.20
C CYS A 47 -12.37 -19.02 -0.52
N GLY A 48 -12.84 -17.85 -0.94
CA GLY A 48 -14.03 -17.19 -0.41
C GLY A 48 -13.78 -16.45 0.91
N VAL A 49 -14.75 -15.64 1.32
CA VAL A 49 -14.72 -14.87 2.57
C VAL A 49 -15.33 -15.70 3.70
N LYS A 50 -14.70 -15.68 4.87
CA LYS A 50 -15.19 -16.33 6.09
C LYS A 50 -14.88 -15.48 7.31
N SER A 51 -15.82 -15.48 8.24
CA SER A 51 -15.76 -14.75 9.50
C SER A 51 -16.02 -15.66 10.68
N LEU A 52 -15.60 -15.24 11.86
CA LEU A 52 -15.98 -15.86 13.13
C LEU A 52 -17.19 -15.14 13.69
N LEU A 53 -18.17 -15.92 14.15
CA LEU A 53 -19.21 -15.40 15.03
C LEU A 53 -18.61 -15.09 16.42
N GLU A 54 -19.32 -14.30 17.22
CA GLU A 54 -18.82 -13.84 18.53
C GLU A 54 -18.39 -14.99 19.46
N GLU A 55 -19.21 -16.05 19.56
CA GLU A 55 -18.89 -17.22 20.39
C GLU A 55 -17.67 -18.00 19.86
N GLU A 56 -17.51 -18.07 18.54
CA GLU A 56 -16.36 -18.70 17.88
C GLU A 56 -15.09 -17.89 18.13
N ALA A 57 -15.18 -16.55 18.04
CA ALA A 57 -14.07 -15.65 18.31
C ALA A 57 -13.57 -15.76 19.76
N VAL A 58 -14.48 -15.88 20.73
CA VAL A 58 -14.11 -16.14 22.15
C VAL A 58 -13.40 -17.47 22.30
N THR A 59 -13.92 -18.53 21.65
CA THR A 59 -13.34 -19.87 21.73
C THR A 59 -11.96 -19.94 21.07
N VAL A 60 -11.84 -19.43 19.84
CA VAL A 60 -10.59 -19.40 19.08
C VAL A 60 -9.57 -18.50 19.76
N GLY A 61 -9.96 -17.30 20.21
CA GLY A 61 -9.07 -16.38 20.91
C GLY A 61 -8.58 -16.92 22.25
N GLY A 62 -9.42 -17.65 22.98
CA GLY A 62 -9.06 -18.30 24.23
C GLY A 62 -8.13 -19.51 24.07
N THR A 63 -8.20 -20.20 22.93
CA THR A 63 -7.38 -21.40 22.66
C THR A 63 -6.08 -21.08 21.94
N ASN A 64 -6.10 -20.16 20.98
CA ASN A 64 -4.92 -19.75 20.22
C ASN A 64 -5.02 -18.28 19.76
N HIS A 65 -4.37 -17.39 20.51
CA HIS A 65 -4.26 -15.96 20.18
C HIS A 65 -3.49 -15.68 18.87
N SER A 66 -2.78 -16.68 18.32
CA SER A 66 -2.04 -16.60 17.04
C SER A 66 -2.68 -17.44 15.93
N HIS A 67 -3.98 -17.75 16.01
CA HIS A 67 -4.68 -18.64 15.08
C HIS A 67 -4.50 -18.28 13.60
N ALA A 68 -4.67 -17.01 13.21
CA ALA A 68 -4.55 -16.58 11.82
C ALA A 68 -3.11 -16.73 11.28
N THR A 69 -2.10 -16.41 12.10
CA THR A 69 -0.68 -16.63 11.75
C THR A 69 -0.37 -18.11 11.60
N LYS A 70 -0.88 -18.94 12.52
CA LYS A 70 -0.73 -20.40 12.46
C LYS A 70 -1.38 -20.96 11.19
N ASP A 71 -2.63 -20.58 10.90
CA ASP A 71 -3.35 -21.01 9.71
C ASP A 71 -2.59 -20.68 8.42
N LEU A 72 -2.10 -19.43 8.28
CA LEU A 72 -1.34 -19.02 7.10
C LEU A 72 -0.04 -19.83 6.96
N THR A 73 0.70 -19.99 8.05
CA THR A 73 1.98 -20.69 8.07
C THR A 73 1.82 -22.17 7.73
N ASP A 74 0.86 -22.84 8.37
CA ASP A 74 0.55 -24.25 8.18
C ASP A 74 0.01 -24.51 6.76
N SER A 75 -0.82 -23.62 6.25
CA SER A 75 -1.38 -23.73 4.88
C SER A 75 -0.29 -23.66 3.83
N ILE A 76 0.64 -22.70 3.96
CA ILE A 76 1.78 -22.59 3.04
C ILE A 76 2.70 -23.82 3.16
N ALA A 77 2.98 -24.29 4.39
CA ALA A 77 3.79 -25.48 4.61
C ALA A 77 3.17 -26.75 4.02
N ALA A 78 1.85 -26.85 4.03
CA ALA A 78 1.09 -27.96 3.44
C ALA A 78 0.94 -27.88 1.92
N GLY A 79 1.44 -26.82 1.26
CA GLY A 79 1.26 -26.59 -0.18
C GLY A 79 -0.11 -26.02 -0.57
N ASN A 80 -0.95 -25.68 0.42
CA ASN A 80 -2.25 -25.06 0.23
C ASN A 80 -2.11 -23.54 0.16
N TYR A 81 -1.48 -23.06 -0.91
CA TYR A 81 -1.15 -21.64 -1.08
C TYR A 81 -2.40 -20.77 -1.21
N PRO A 82 -2.59 -19.76 -0.33
CA PRO A 82 -3.69 -18.83 -0.51
C PRO A 82 -3.46 -17.92 -1.71
N GLU A 83 -4.56 -17.60 -2.40
CA GLU A 83 -4.54 -16.77 -3.59
C GLU A 83 -5.61 -15.68 -3.55
N TRP A 84 -5.30 -14.54 -4.16
CA TRP A 84 -6.25 -13.45 -4.37
C TRP A 84 -6.26 -13.03 -5.82
N THR A 85 -7.45 -12.83 -6.38
CA THR A 85 -7.60 -12.20 -7.69
C THR A 85 -7.58 -10.68 -7.52
N PHE A 86 -6.75 -10.01 -8.32
CA PHE A 86 -6.59 -8.57 -8.32
C PHE A 86 -7.55 -7.92 -9.29
N TYR A 87 -8.28 -6.91 -8.81
CA TYR A 87 -9.19 -6.11 -9.61
C TYR A 87 -8.91 -4.62 -9.42
N ILE A 88 -9.28 -3.85 -10.43
CA ILE A 88 -9.32 -2.40 -10.36
C ILE A 88 -10.70 -1.85 -10.73
N GLN A 89 -11.06 -0.72 -10.15
CA GLN A 89 -12.10 0.17 -10.66
C GLN A 89 -11.40 1.42 -11.20
N THR A 90 -11.91 2.00 -12.29
CA THR A 90 -11.33 3.23 -12.86
C THR A 90 -12.39 4.30 -13.13
N ILE A 91 -12.07 5.55 -12.81
CA ILE A 91 -12.89 6.73 -13.06
C ILE A 91 -12.05 7.74 -13.86
N ASP A 92 -12.64 8.36 -14.87
CA ASP A 92 -12.03 9.53 -15.53
C ASP A 92 -12.15 10.75 -14.59
N PRO A 93 -11.06 11.45 -14.23
CA PRO A 93 -11.13 12.62 -13.35
C PRO A 93 -12.10 13.70 -13.86
N ASP A 94 -12.32 13.81 -15.17
CA ASP A 94 -13.31 14.75 -15.75
C ASP A 94 -14.77 14.37 -15.41
N HIS A 95 -15.00 13.17 -14.87
CA HIS A 95 -16.29 12.68 -14.43
C HIS A 95 -16.47 12.76 -12.91
N GLU A 96 -15.51 13.32 -12.15
CA GLU A 96 -15.55 13.38 -10.68
C GLU A 96 -16.87 13.97 -10.16
N GLU A 97 -17.36 15.05 -10.77
CA GLU A 97 -18.60 15.75 -10.39
C GLU A 97 -19.89 15.06 -10.88
N ARG A 98 -19.79 13.94 -11.61
CA ARG A 98 -20.97 13.24 -12.15
C ARG A 98 -21.57 12.21 -11.20
N PHE A 99 -20.87 11.89 -10.12
CA PHE A 99 -21.30 10.91 -9.13
C PHE A 99 -21.99 11.58 -7.95
N ASP A 100 -22.86 10.84 -7.25
CA ASP A 100 -23.52 11.25 -6.01
C ASP A 100 -22.63 11.08 -4.76
N PHE A 101 -21.40 10.61 -4.96
CA PHE A 101 -20.35 10.51 -3.95
C PHE A 101 -19.07 11.19 -4.43
N ASP A 102 -18.23 11.62 -3.51
CA ASP A 102 -16.88 12.10 -3.81
C ASP A 102 -15.95 10.89 -4.05
N PRO A 103 -15.38 10.72 -5.26
CA PRO A 103 -14.48 9.61 -5.55
C PRO A 103 -13.19 9.61 -4.72
N LEU A 104 -12.83 10.74 -4.11
CA LEU A 104 -11.63 10.94 -3.28
C LEU A 104 -11.94 10.90 -1.76
N ASP A 105 -13.21 10.79 -1.37
CA ASP A 105 -13.60 10.57 0.03
C ASP A 105 -13.39 9.09 0.40
N VAL A 106 -12.37 8.84 1.23
CA VAL A 106 -12.01 7.51 1.73
C VAL A 106 -13.13 6.82 2.53
N THR A 107 -14.13 7.57 3.00
CA THR A 107 -15.29 7.00 3.69
C THR A 107 -16.35 6.45 2.72
N LYS A 108 -16.16 6.57 1.40
CA LYS A 108 -17.07 6.11 0.35
C LYS A 108 -16.45 4.99 -0.48
N THR A 109 -17.29 4.03 -0.85
CA THR A 109 -16.97 3.00 -1.86
C THR A 109 -17.45 3.48 -3.22
N TRP A 110 -16.89 2.93 -4.30
CA TRP A 110 -17.44 3.12 -5.64
C TRP A 110 -18.36 1.94 -5.93
N PRO A 111 -19.68 2.16 -6.13
CA PRO A 111 -20.62 1.07 -6.38
C PRO A 111 -20.20 0.23 -7.59
N GLU A 112 -20.13 -1.09 -7.45
CA GLU A 112 -19.64 -1.99 -8.48
C GLU A 112 -20.58 -2.10 -9.69
N ASP A 113 -21.86 -1.76 -9.53
CA ASP A 113 -22.86 -1.67 -10.60
C ASP A 113 -22.68 -0.40 -11.46
N VAL A 114 -22.10 0.66 -10.89
CA VAL A 114 -21.81 1.92 -11.59
C VAL A 114 -20.38 1.92 -12.15
N VAL A 115 -19.41 1.45 -11.37
CA VAL A 115 -17.99 1.38 -11.74
C VAL A 115 -17.54 -0.08 -11.61
N PRO A 116 -17.67 -0.90 -12.65
CA PRO A 116 -17.45 -2.35 -12.54
C PRO A 116 -15.98 -2.70 -12.30
N LEU A 117 -15.78 -3.80 -11.56
CA LEU A 117 -14.46 -4.40 -11.33
C LEU A 117 -13.86 -4.93 -12.63
N GLN A 118 -12.58 -4.63 -12.85
CA GLN A 118 -11.79 -5.07 -14.00
C GLN A 118 -10.68 -6.00 -13.51
N PRO A 119 -10.63 -7.28 -13.93
CA PRO A 119 -9.59 -8.20 -13.50
C PRO A 119 -8.23 -7.80 -14.08
N VAL A 120 -7.18 -7.86 -13.26
CA VAL A 120 -5.81 -7.49 -13.65
C VAL A 120 -4.83 -8.64 -13.49
N GLY A 121 -4.92 -9.41 -12.40
CA GLY A 121 -3.93 -10.44 -12.11
C GLY A 121 -4.25 -11.26 -10.86
N ARG A 122 -3.24 -11.93 -10.32
CA ARG A 122 -3.37 -12.79 -9.14
C ARG A 122 -2.13 -12.71 -8.24
N LEU A 123 -2.36 -12.73 -6.94
CA LEU A 123 -1.33 -12.90 -5.91
C LEU A 123 -1.43 -14.30 -5.33
N VAL A 124 -0.29 -14.98 -5.16
CA VAL A 124 -0.19 -16.29 -4.52
C VAL A 124 0.89 -16.22 -3.45
N LEU A 125 0.56 -16.54 -2.20
CA LEU A 125 1.56 -16.63 -1.13
C LEU A 125 2.02 -18.08 -1.03
N ASN A 126 3.23 -18.36 -1.51
CA ASN A 126 3.74 -19.72 -1.69
C ASN A 126 4.98 -20.07 -0.86
N ARG A 127 5.41 -19.17 0.03
CA ARG A 127 6.62 -19.36 0.84
C ARG A 127 6.48 -18.68 2.19
N ASN A 128 6.82 -19.41 3.25
CA ASN A 128 6.96 -18.85 4.58
C ASN A 128 8.29 -18.09 4.70
N ILE A 129 8.37 -17.19 5.67
CA ILE A 129 9.60 -16.53 6.05
C ILE A 129 10.52 -17.51 6.79
N ASP A 130 11.83 -17.31 6.64
CA ASP A 130 12.84 -18.10 7.35
C ASP A 130 13.08 -17.52 8.76
N ASN A 131 13.00 -16.19 8.89
CA ASN A 131 13.16 -15.51 10.17
C ASN A 131 12.09 -14.43 10.39
N PHE A 132 11.24 -14.64 11.41
CA PHE A 132 10.15 -13.73 11.73
C PHE A 132 10.61 -12.29 11.98
N PHE A 133 11.66 -12.09 12.76
CA PHE A 133 12.10 -10.74 13.10
C PHE A 133 12.71 -10.01 11.90
N ALA A 134 13.55 -10.71 11.12
CA ALA A 134 14.24 -10.12 9.98
C ALA A 134 13.31 -9.81 8.79
N GLU A 135 12.28 -10.64 8.57
CA GLU A 135 11.46 -10.57 7.36
C GLU A 135 10.04 -10.05 7.60
N ASN A 136 9.50 -10.19 8.82
CA ASN A 136 8.16 -9.72 9.16
C ASN A 136 8.18 -8.52 10.11
N GLU A 137 8.88 -8.60 11.24
CA GLU A 137 8.89 -7.51 12.22
C GLU A 137 9.59 -6.25 11.69
N GLN A 138 10.68 -6.43 10.94
CA GLN A 138 11.43 -5.33 10.31
C GLN A 138 10.87 -4.88 8.95
N LEU A 139 9.78 -5.47 8.48
CA LEU A 139 9.16 -5.11 7.22
C LEU A 139 8.57 -3.69 7.28
N ALA A 140 8.69 -2.94 6.19
CA ALA A 140 8.27 -1.55 6.10
C ALA A 140 7.51 -1.26 4.80
N PHE A 141 6.19 -1.11 4.88
CA PHE A 141 5.35 -0.66 3.77
C PHE A 141 5.07 0.83 3.87
N CYS A 142 5.12 1.58 2.76
CA CYS A 142 4.76 3.00 2.75
C CYS A 142 3.93 3.32 1.51
N PRO A 143 2.73 3.92 1.64
CA PRO A 143 1.94 4.38 0.49
C PRO A 143 2.67 5.41 -0.40
N GLY A 144 3.69 6.07 0.15
CA GLY A 144 4.57 6.98 -0.60
C GLY A 144 5.53 6.28 -1.55
N ILE A 145 5.75 4.96 -1.44
CA ILE A 145 6.63 4.20 -2.34
C ILE A 145 5.79 3.73 -3.53
N ILE A 146 5.81 4.51 -4.61
CA ILE A 146 5.09 4.25 -5.87
C ILE A 146 6.05 3.96 -7.02
N VAL A 147 5.51 3.41 -8.11
CA VAL A 147 6.24 3.13 -9.35
C VAL A 147 5.66 3.97 -10.51
N PRO A 148 6.46 4.27 -11.55
CA PRO A 148 5.95 4.99 -12.71
C PRO A 148 4.66 4.39 -13.28
N GLY A 149 3.66 5.25 -13.50
CA GLY A 149 2.32 4.84 -13.93
C GLY A 149 1.30 4.73 -12.80
N VAL A 150 1.74 4.70 -11.53
CA VAL A 150 0.88 4.86 -10.34
C VAL A 150 1.28 6.15 -9.64
N TYR A 151 0.31 6.96 -9.26
CA TYR A 151 0.50 8.24 -8.58
C TYR A 151 -0.57 8.45 -7.50
N TYR A 152 -0.38 9.46 -6.67
CA TYR A 152 -1.32 9.79 -5.60
C TYR A 152 -2.56 10.50 -6.14
N SER A 153 -3.64 10.47 -5.36
CA SER A 153 -4.81 11.34 -5.56
C SER A 153 -4.84 12.43 -4.49
N ASP A 154 -5.83 13.32 -4.55
CA ASP A 154 -6.01 14.40 -3.57
C ASP A 154 -6.79 13.96 -2.30
N ASP A 155 -6.99 12.65 -2.11
CA ASP A 155 -7.52 12.08 -0.87
C ASP A 155 -6.66 12.53 0.32
N LYS A 156 -7.27 13.31 1.22
CA LYS A 156 -6.59 13.96 2.34
C LYS A 156 -5.98 12.95 3.33
N LEU A 157 -6.60 11.78 3.49
CA LEU A 157 -6.05 10.73 4.35
C LEU A 157 -4.83 10.10 3.69
N LEU A 158 -4.89 9.82 2.38
CA LEU A 158 -3.75 9.32 1.62
C LEU A 158 -2.55 10.29 1.70
N GLN A 159 -2.80 11.60 1.50
CA GLN A 159 -1.77 12.64 1.59
C GLN A 159 -1.02 12.61 2.94
N THR A 160 -1.72 12.36 4.04
CA THR A 160 -1.11 12.24 5.37
C THR A 160 -0.29 10.95 5.50
N ARG A 161 -0.80 9.83 4.96
CA ARG A 161 -0.13 8.52 5.03
C ARG A 161 1.18 8.49 4.24
N ILE A 162 1.26 9.20 3.11
CA ILE A 162 2.49 9.28 2.30
C ILE A 162 3.67 9.79 3.13
N PHE A 163 3.44 10.71 4.05
CA PHE A 163 4.45 11.19 4.99
C PHE A 163 4.62 10.27 6.21
N SER A 164 3.52 9.94 6.89
CA SER A 164 3.52 9.33 8.22
C SER A 164 4.27 8.00 8.28
N TYR A 165 4.16 7.16 7.24
CA TYR A 165 4.78 5.82 7.26
C TYR A 165 6.31 5.89 7.23
N SER A 166 6.89 6.67 6.32
CA SER A 166 8.34 6.79 6.25
C SER A 166 8.93 7.53 7.47
N ASP A 167 8.19 8.47 8.04
CA ASP A 167 8.59 9.11 9.30
C ASP A 167 8.65 8.11 10.46
N THR A 168 7.57 7.35 10.69
CA THR A 168 7.56 6.33 11.76
C THR A 168 8.56 5.21 11.52
N GLN A 169 8.85 4.85 10.26
CA GLN A 169 9.83 3.81 9.92
C GLN A 169 11.25 4.22 10.26
N ARG A 170 11.62 5.49 10.02
CA ARG A 170 12.93 6.02 10.43
C ARG A 170 13.10 5.96 11.94
N HIS A 171 12.04 6.23 12.70
CA HIS A 171 12.06 6.09 14.15
C HIS A 171 12.16 4.62 14.59
N ARG A 172 11.30 3.74 14.04
CA ARG A 172 11.18 2.34 14.45
C ARG A 172 12.37 1.46 14.05
N LEU A 173 12.92 1.68 12.86
CA LEU A 173 13.93 0.82 12.22
C LEU A 173 15.25 1.53 11.91
N GLY A 174 15.34 2.82 12.19
CA GLY A 174 16.49 3.65 11.87
C GLY A 174 16.45 4.26 10.47
N PRO A 175 17.35 5.22 10.17
CA PRO A 175 17.35 5.97 8.91
C PRO A 175 17.63 5.10 7.68
N ASN A 176 18.32 3.98 7.89
CA ASN A 176 18.78 3.07 6.85
C ASN A 176 17.92 1.80 6.70
N TYR A 177 16.66 1.82 7.18
CA TYR A 177 15.77 0.66 7.15
C TYR A 177 15.50 0.07 5.74
N LEU A 178 15.65 0.88 4.69
CA LEU A 178 15.53 0.45 3.29
C LEU A 178 16.71 -0.43 2.83
N LEU A 179 17.81 -0.49 3.60
CA LEU A 179 18.91 -1.42 3.33
C LEU A 179 18.62 -2.84 3.83
N LEU A 180 17.66 -3.01 4.76
CA LEU A 180 17.31 -4.32 5.30
C LEU A 180 16.82 -5.23 4.16
N PRO A 181 17.25 -6.52 4.10
CA PRO A 181 16.96 -7.38 2.96
C PRO A 181 15.47 -7.49 2.57
N ALA A 182 14.57 -7.45 3.55
CA ALA A 182 13.12 -7.49 3.32
C ALA A 182 12.55 -6.21 2.69
N ASN A 183 13.22 -5.08 2.87
CA ASN A 183 12.80 -3.76 2.40
C ASN A 183 13.59 -3.28 1.17
N ALA A 184 14.74 -3.90 0.89
CA ALA A 184 15.63 -3.50 -0.18
C ALA A 184 14.96 -3.70 -1.56
N PRO A 185 15.06 -2.72 -2.48
CA PRO A 185 14.51 -2.86 -3.81
C PRO A 185 15.24 -3.96 -4.57
N LYS A 186 14.48 -4.75 -5.35
CA LYS A 186 15.05 -5.79 -6.23
C LYS A 186 15.66 -5.25 -7.53
N CYS A 187 15.46 -3.95 -7.81
CA CYS A 187 16.03 -3.28 -8.95
C CYS A 187 17.31 -2.52 -8.57
N SER A 188 18.14 -2.20 -9.57
CA SER A 188 19.25 -1.27 -9.39
C SER A 188 18.73 0.05 -8.83
N HIS A 189 19.36 0.53 -7.77
CA HIS A 189 19.04 1.82 -7.16
C HIS A 189 20.34 2.59 -6.93
N HIS A 190 20.27 3.90 -7.11
CA HIS A 190 21.36 4.82 -6.84
C HIS A 190 20.76 6.05 -6.16
N ASN A 191 21.29 6.41 -5.00
CA ASN A 191 20.87 7.59 -4.26
C ASN A 191 22.09 8.27 -3.62
N ASN A 192 21.89 9.52 -3.23
CA ASN A 192 22.91 10.33 -2.57
C ASN A 192 22.65 10.39 -1.04
N HIS A 193 22.08 9.33 -0.45
CA HIS A 193 22.00 9.24 1.01
C HIS A 193 23.32 8.68 1.55
N TYR A 194 23.98 9.48 2.40
CA TYR A 194 25.25 9.13 3.06
C TYR A 194 25.03 8.96 4.56
N ASP A 195 25.87 8.13 5.17
CA ASP A 195 25.93 7.90 6.61
C ASP A 195 24.63 7.40 7.25
N GLY A 196 24.33 7.83 8.47
CA GLY A 196 23.22 7.35 9.29
C GLY A 196 23.57 6.10 10.10
N LEU A 197 22.82 5.89 11.20
CA LEU A 197 23.00 4.74 12.07
C LEU A 197 22.88 3.43 11.29
N MET A 198 23.80 2.49 11.55
CA MET A 198 23.83 1.15 10.94
C MET A 198 23.84 1.18 9.40
N ASN A 199 24.51 2.18 8.79
CA ASN A 199 24.79 2.13 7.37
C ASN A 199 25.87 1.08 7.07
N PHE A 200 25.50 0.01 6.36
CA PHE A 200 26.41 -1.06 5.95
C PHE A 200 26.66 -1.09 4.43
N MET A 201 26.24 -0.05 3.71
CA MET A 201 26.58 0.09 2.29
C MET A 201 28.08 0.36 2.15
N HIS A 202 28.74 -0.40 1.28
CA HIS A 202 30.07 -0.04 0.83
C HIS A 202 29.95 1.03 -0.26
N ARG A 203 30.65 2.15 -0.08
CA ARG A 203 30.78 3.23 -1.06
C ARG A 203 32.25 3.62 -1.15
N ASP A 204 32.79 3.61 -2.36
CA ASP A 204 34.15 4.06 -2.69
C ASP A 204 34.13 5.39 -3.46
N GLU A 205 32.96 6.04 -3.56
CA GLU A 205 32.79 7.32 -4.23
C GLU A 205 33.15 8.51 -3.33
N GLU A 206 33.91 9.47 -3.86
CA GLU A 206 34.23 10.74 -3.15
C GLU A 206 33.15 11.83 -3.33
N VAL A 207 32.21 11.66 -4.26
CA VAL A 207 31.20 12.66 -4.62
C VAL A 207 29.85 12.32 -4.02
N ASP A 208 29.31 13.21 -3.19
CA ASP A 208 28.02 13.06 -2.49
C ASP A 208 26.93 14.05 -2.94
N TYR A 209 27.21 14.86 -3.97
CA TYR A 209 26.33 15.90 -4.48
C TYR A 209 26.02 15.71 -5.97
N PHE A 210 24.85 16.21 -6.39
CA PHE A 210 24.40 16.18 -7.77
C PHE A 210 23.81 17.55 -8.18
N PRO A 211 24.17 18.12 -9.35
CA PRO A 211 25.08 17.56 -10.37
C PRO A 211 26.57 17.76 -10.01
N SER A 212 27.42 16.83 -10.46
CA SER A 212 28.88 16.90 -10.30
C SER A 212 29.59 16.65 -11.63
N ARG A 213 30.83 17.15 -11.75
CA ARG A 213 31.71 16.90 -12.91
C ARG A 213 32.52 15.61 -12.76
N PHE A 214 32.62 15.09 -11.54
CA PHE A 214 33.43 13.91 -11.19
C PHE A 214 32.57 12.65 -11.02
N ASP A 215 31.25 12.79 -11.04
CA ASP A 215 30.30 11.68 -10.97
C ASP A 215 29.47 11.64 -12.27
N PRO A 216 29.45 10.51 -13.01
CA PRO A 216 28.65 10.35 -14.23
C PRO A 216 27.14 10.14 -13.97
N ALA A 217 26.66 10.23 -12.73
CA ALA A 217 25.24 10.12 -12.38
C ALA A 217 24.36 11.02 -13.27
N LYS A 218 23.15 10.56 -13.54
CA LYS A 218 22.16 11.25 -14.37
C LYS A 218 20.81 11.26 -13.69
N HIS A 219 19.99 12.25 -14.01
CA HIS A 219 18.58 12.21 -13.66
C HIS A 219 17.94 10.91 -14.18
N ALA A 220 17.05 10.33 -13.37
CA ALA A 220 16.22 9.23 -13.80
C ALA A 220 15.38 9.62 -15.03
N PRO A 221 15.01 8.64 -15.89
CA PRO A 221 14.07 8.88 -16.98
C PRO A 221 12.79 9.54 -16.46
N ARG A 222 12.31 10.56 -17.17
CA ARG A 222 11.05 11.21 -16.84
C ARG A 222 9.89 10.37 -17.34
N TYR A 223 8.92 10.14 -16.47
CA TYR A 223 7.65 9.53 -16.83
C TYR A 223 6.54 10.58 -16.70
N PRO A 224 5.45 10.46 -17.47
CA PRO A 224 4.30 11.33 -17.29
C PRO A 224 3.80 11.28 -15.83
N ILE A 225 3.57 12.45 -15.25
CA ILE A 225 2.93 12.62 -13.96
C ILE A 225 1.60 13.35 -14.17
N PRO A 226 0.60 13.19 -13.29
CA PRO A 226 -0.68 13.89 -13.45
C PRO A 226 -0.47 15.41 -13.46
N SER A 227 -0.92 16.08 -14.51
CA SER A 227 -1.00 17.54 -14.56
C SER A 227 -2.41 17.97 -14.18
N ARG A 228 -2.67 18.24 -12.89
CA ARG A 228 -3.96 18.78 -12.44
C ARG A 228 -3.87 20.28 -12.22
N THR A 229 -4.84 21.02 -12.72
CA THR A 229 -5.02 22.43 -12.35
C THR A 229 -5.65 22.50 -10.96
N LEU A 230 -4.91 23.05 -10.00
CA LEU A 230 -5.44 23.32 -8.67
C LEU A 230 -6.28 24.60 -8.72
N ASN A 231 -7.55 24.48 -8.35
CA ASN A 231 -8.47 25.61 -8.20
C ASN A 231 -8.74 25.86 -6.71
N GLY A 232 -8.98 27.11 -6.33
CA GLY A 232 -9.31 27.50 -4.96
C GLY A 232 -8.26 28.39 -4.29
N ARG A 233 -8.45 28.68 -3.00
CA ARG A 233 -7.57 29.53 -2.19
C ARG A 233 -6.92 28.68 -1.09
N ARG A 234 -5.63 28.88 -0.86
CA ARG A 234 -4.98 28.33 0.34
C ARG A 234 -5.49 29.08 1.57
N GLU A 235 -6.21 28.38 2.42
CA GLU A 235 -6.69 28.92 3.69
C GLU A 235 -5.86 28.34 4.84
N LYS A 236 -5.38 29.22 5.73
CA LYS A 236 -4.79 28.83 7.01
C LYS A 236 -5.82 29.15 8.08
N MET A 237 -6.51 28.13 8.57
CA MET A 237 -7.47 28.26 9.66
C MET A 237 -6.89 27.61 10.92
N VAL A 238 -7.10 28.24 12.08
CA VAL A 238 -6.87 27.59 13.37
C VAL A 238 -8.03 26.62 13.56
N ILE A 239 -7.74 25.32 13.67
CA ILE A 239 -8.75 24.34 14.07
C ILE A 239 -9.04 24.63 15.55
N GLU A 240 -10.22 25.17 15.86
CA GLU A 240 -10.66 25.31 17.24
C GLU A 240 -10.76 23.91 17.86
N LYS A 241 -10.10 23.74 19.02
CA LYS A 241 -10.04 22.46 19.75
C LYS A 241 -11.34 22.18 20.47
#